data_AF-A0A5C7LJS3-F1
#
_entry.id   AF-A0A5C7LJS3-F1
#
_cell.length_a   1.000
_cell.length_b   1.000
_cell.length_c   1.000
_cell.angle_alpha   90.00
_cell.angle_beta   90.00
_cell.angle_gamma   90.00
#
_symmetry.space_group_name_H-M   'P 1'
#
loop_
_entity.id
_entity.type
_entity.pdbx_description
1 polymer ?
#
loop_
_entity_poly.entity_id
_entity_poly.type
_entity_poly.pdbx_seq_one_letter_code
_entity_poly.pdbx_strand_id
1 'polypeptide(L)'
;MSAGTLSPSPAVNRETEIKSALKTMIDAKRKWSLSEDRFFPDWLENAISAALNIALNGDVPASCIKIHTACVRLADAWGWIITDGEGLDQKTGIPGRQFWALFESVEVQMKSMDVSKSRSLRPVKELLEEYKNDGGRKWAYIARDYGWLDKSGEDHVWRGPFFQNGNVMQFLIEQEAREPGSVVPAGWHPEDENEKTRKNIIADSGSALARIRQHLKSQGKIQETPEDPATIEELLRQGQFVSVIARVKKVSEDEVRAVADRLKITALSKQDLYQKAQVEGAADDQVYRESMVGADDTSGGSGELMKAEVPSPEVSSSPAVNSEPEISDDDAGSSDSPDDLLAKLFEANPDIDTPRAMQALKTAGITITGQAVGRKLAAMRASKPATIQASAESSES
;
A
#
# COMPACT_ATOMS: atom_id res chain seq x y z
N MET A 1 7.91 -52.69 23.27
CA MET A 1 7.84 -51.88 22.04
C MET A 1 7.71 -50.44 22.48
N SER A 2 8.82 -49.71 22.55
CA SER A 2 8.84 -48.32 23.01
C SER A 2 8.48 -47.41 21.84
N ALA A 3 7.42 -46.64 21.99
CA ALA A 3 7.01 -45.61 21.05
C ALA A 3 8.11 -44.53 21.01
N GLY A 4 8.79 -44.43 19.87
CA GLY A 4 9.74 -43.36 19.61
C GLY A 4 8.99 -42.04 19.47
N THR A 5 9.15 -41.16 20.44
CA THR A 5 8.74 -39.77 20.37
C THR A 5 9.52 -39.12 19.24
N LEU A 6 8.86 -38.88 18.11
CA LEU A 6 9.39 -38.05 17.03
C LEU A 6 9.54 -36.64 17.59
N SER A 7 10.78 -36.27 17.91
CA SER A 7 11.14 -34.92 18.28
C SER A 7 10.80 -33.99 17.11
N PRO A 8 10.00 -32.92 17.32
CA PRO A 8 9.75 -31.95 16.27
C PRO A 8 11.08 -31.33 15.84
N SER A 9 11.32 -31.32 14.53
CA SER A 9 12.46 -30.65 13.91
C SER A 9 12.57 -29.21 14.45
N PRO A 10 13.76 -28.72 14.84
CA PRO A 10 13.90 -27.37 15.36
C PRO A 10 13.43 -26.40 14.28
N ALA A 11 12.42 -25.58 14.61
CA ALA A 11 11.93 -24.53 13.74
C ALA A 11 13.13 -23.70 13.29
N VAL A 12 13.44 -23.73 11.99
CA VAL A 12 14.52 -22.94 11.42
C VAL A 12 14.24 -21.49 11.76
N ASN A 13 15.19 -20.82 12.42
CA ASN A 13 15.04 -19.41 12.75
C ASN A 13 14.80 -18.63 11.47
N ARG A 14 13.62 -18.04 11.36
CA ARG A 14 13.14 -17.34 10.16
C ARG A 14 14.11 -16.27 9.68
N GLU A 15 14.76 -15.56 10.61
CA GLU A 15 15.79 -14.58 10.28
C GLU A 15 16.99 -15.24 9.56
N THR A 16 17.42 -16.40 10.03
CA THR A 16 18.53 -17.16 9.42
C THR A 16 18.17 -17.64 8.02
N GLU A 17 16.92 -18.08 7.82
CA GLU A 17 16.42 -18.50 6.52
C GLU A 17 16.44 -17.34 5.51
N ILE A 18 15.88 -16.18 5.87
CA ILE A 18 15.87 -14.97 5.03
C ILE A 18 17.31 -14.55 4.70
N LYS A 19 18.19 -14.48 5.71
CA LYS A 19 19.61 -14.12 5.51
C LYS A 19 20.31 -15.09 4.56
N SER A 20 20.10 -16.39 4.74
CA SER A 20 20.72 -17.42 3.89
C SER A 20 20.28 -17.28 2.44
N ALA A 21 18.97 -17.11 2.20
CA ALA A 21 18.43 -16.96 0.85
C ALA A 21 18.95 -15.71 0.14
N LEU A 22 18.96 -14.56 0.82
CA LEU A 22 19.49 -13.32 0.28
C LEU A 22 21.01 -13.39 0.05
N LYS A 23 21.74 -14.13 0.89
CA LYS A 23 23.17 -14.40 0.67
C LYS A 23 23.40 -15.14 -0.65
N THR A 24 22.63 -16.20 -0.89
CA THR A 24 22.71 -16.99 -2.13
C THR A 24 22.46 -16.11 -3.35
N MET A 25 21.47 -15.22 -3.29
CA MET A 25 21.19 -14.25 -4.37
C MET A 25 22.36 -13.28 -4.61
N ILE A 26 22.96 -12.74 -3.55
CA ILE A 26 24.09 -11.78 -3.67
C ILE A 26 25.34 -12.49 -4.20
N ASP A 27 25.64 -13.69 -3.71
CA ASP A 27 26.78 -14.48 -4.18
C ASP A 27 26.59 -14.89 -5.64
N ALA A 28 25.35 -15.21 -6.05
CA ALA A 28 25.00 -15.45 -7.44
C ALA A 28 25.30 -14.22 -8.32
N LYS A 29 24.86 -13.03 -7.92
CA LYS A 29 25.13 -11.79 -8.65
C LYS A 29 26.63 -11.52 -8.76
N ARG A 30 27.40 -11.71 -7.69
CA ARG A 30 28.87 -11.56 -7.70
C ARG A 30 29.53 -12.54 -8.67
N LYS A 31 29.11 -13.81 -8.66
CA LYS A 31 29.62 -14.82 -9.59
C LYS A 31 29.39 -14.40 -11.04
N TRP A 32 28.21 -13.86 -11.35
CA TRP A 32 27.89 -13.39 -12.70
C TRP A 32 28.69 -12.14 -13.07
N SER A 33 28.84 -11.17 -12.15
CA SER A 33 29.66 -9.98 -12.40
C SER A 33 31.14 -10.29 -12.66
N LEU A 34 31.63 -11.44 -12.22
CA LEU A 34 32.99 -11.93 -12.47
C LEU A 34 33.08 -12.85 -13.70
N SER A 35 31.94 -13.24 -14.28
CA SER A 35 31.91 -14.06 -15.49
C SER A 35 32.07 -13.20 -16.75
N GLU A 36 32.60 -13.78 -17.81
CA GLU A 36 32.67 -13.13 -19.13
C GLU A 36 31.31 -13.14 -19.87
N ASP A 37 30.30 -13.79 -19.27
CA ASP A 37 28.97 -13.94 -19.85
C ASP A 37 28.26 -12.57 -19.90
N ARG A 38 27.92 -12.15 -21.12
CA ARG A 38 27.15 -10.92 -21.34
C ARG A 38 25.64 -11.13 -21.22
N PHE A 39 25.20 -12.37 -21.05
CA PHE A 39 23.78 -12.71 -20.96
C PHE A 39 23.37 -12.86 -19.49
N PHE A 40 22.11 -12.54 -19.23
CA PHE A 40 21.50 -12.75 -17.92
C PHE A 40 21.15 -14.23 -17.75
N PRO A 41 21.80 -14.97 -16.85
CA PRO A 41 21.67 -16.43 -16.85
C PRO A 41 20.52 -16.90 -15.95
N ASP A 42 19.86 -18.00 -16.36
CA ASP A 42 18.74 -18.61 -15.64
C ASP A 42 19.05 -18.89 -14.16
N TRP A 43 20.29 -19.27 -13.84
CA TRP A 43 20.66 -19.57 -12.45
C TRP A 43 20.67 -18.32 -11.56
N LEU A 44 20.96 -17.14 -12.11
CA LEU A 44 20.86 -15.86 -11.39
C LEU A 44 19.41 -15.43 -11.25
N GLU A 45 18.63 -15.56 -12.33
CA GLU A 45 17.18 -15.35 -12.34
C GLU A 45 16.49 -16.17 -11.23
N ASN A 46 16.77 -17.47 -11.19
CA ASN A 46 16.26 -18.40 -10.17
C ASN A 46 16.69 -18.00 -8.76
N ALA A 47 17.95 -17.59 -8.57
CA ALA A 47 18.44 -17.18 -7.26
C ALA A 47 17.71 -15.92 -6.74
N ILE A 48 17.43 -14.96 -7.62
CA ILE A 48 16.67 -13.75 -7.31
C ILE A 48 15.22 -14.11 -6.94
N SER A 49 14.53 -14.85 -7.82
CA SER A 49 13.14 -15.24 -7.61
C SER A 49 12.96 -16.08 -6.33
N ALA A 50 13.85 -17.04 -6.07
CA ALA A 50 13.80 -17.87 -4.88
C ALA A 50 14.05 -17.05 -3.61
N ALA A 51 15.06 -16.17 -3.61
CA ALA A 51 15.39 -15.36 -2.44
C ALA A 51 14.29 -14.36 -2.11
N LEU A 52 13.67 -13.74 -3.11
CA LEU A 52 12.54 -12.83 -2.91
C LEU A 52 11.30 -13.58 -2.42
N ASN A 53 10.99 -14.75 -2.98
CA ASN A 53 9.87 -15.57 -2.49
C ASN A 53 10.10 -15.98 -1.02
N ILE A 54 11.32 -16.37 -0.64
CA ILE A 54 11.63 -16.66 0.76
C ILE A 54 11.52 -15.38 1.59
N ALA A 55 12.15 -14.27 1.22
CA ALA A 55 12.19 -13.06 2.04
C ALA A 55 10.81 -12.39 2.25
N LEU A 56 9.90 -12.57 1.31
CA LEU A 56 8.60 -11.92 1.30
C LEU A 56 7.43 -12.80 1.79
N ASN A 57 7.61 -14.12 1.89
CA ASN A 57 6.56 -15.03 2.31
C ASN A 57 6.54 -15.24 3.84
N GLY A 58 5.36 -15.38 4.45
CA GLY A 58 5.24 -15.69 5.88
C GLY A 58 5.66 -14.55 6.82
N ASP A 59 5.86 -14.88 8.10
CA ASP A 59 6.14 -13.88 9.13
C ASP A 59 7.52 -13.24 8.94
N VAL A 60 7.55 -11.91 9.12
CA VAL A 60 8.76 -11.09 9.03
C VAL A 60 9.24 -10.75 10.44
N PRO A 61 10.40 -11.27 10.88
CA PRO A 61 10.99 -10.86 12.15
C PRO A 61 11.24 -9.35 12.17
N ALA A 62 11.10 -8.74 13.35
CA ALA A 62 11.35 -7.30 13.56
C ALA A 62 12.71 -6.86 12.96
N SER A 63 13.77 -7.58 13.35
CA SER A 63 15.14 -7.40 12.83
C SER A 63 15.26 -7.39 11.30
N CYS A 64 14.32 -8.00 10.59
CA CYS A 64 14.31 -8.14 9.13
C CYS A 64 13.46 -7.08 8.40
N ILE A 65 12.79 -6.16 9.07
CA ILE A 65 11.84 -5.25 8.38
C ILE A 65 12.53 -4.32 7.39
N LYS A 66 13.72 -3.79 7.72
CA LYS A 66 14.49 -2.93 6.82
C LYS A 66 14.87 -3.67 5.53
N ILE A 67 15.33 -4.92 5.65
CA ILE A 67 15.70 -5.74 4.49
C ILE A 67 14.48 -6.20 3.71
N HIS A 68 13.38 -6.55 4.40
CA HIS A 68 12.12 -6.95 3.77
C HIS A 68 11.55 -5.80 2.93
N THR A 69 11.56 -4.56 3.44
CA THR A 69 11.14 -3.36 2.68
C THR A 69 11.97 -3.19 1.40
N ALA A 70 13.29 -3.41 1.47
CA ALA A 70 14.14 -3.37 0.28
C ALA A 70 13.82 -4.50 -0.70
N CYS A 71 13.53 -5.70 -0.19
CA CYS A 71 13.09 -6.84 -0.99
C CYS A 71 11.75 -6.59 -1.70
N VAL A 72 10.79 -5.91 -1.07
CA VAL A 72 9.51 -5.55 -1.71
C VAL A 72 9.74 -4.68 -2.94
N ARG A 73 10.58 -3.64 -2.81
CA ARG A 73 10.89 -2.75 -3.94
C ARG A 73 11.63 -3.48 -5.06
N LEU A 74 12.59 -4.33 -4.70
CA LEU A 74 13.31 -5.17 -5.67
C LEU A 74 12.35 -6.15 -6.35
N ALA A 75 11.45 -6.78 -5.61
CA ALA A 75 10.45 -7.71 -6.12
C ALA A 75 9.46 -7.06 -7.06
N ASP A 76 9.08 -5.81 -6.82
CA ASP A 76 8.17 -5.10 -7.71
C ASP A 76 8.84 -4.84 -9.06
N ALA A 77 10.07 -4.30 -9.05
CA ALA A 77 10.86 -4.13 -10.27
C ALA A 77 11.15 -5.46 -10.98
N TRP A 78 11.45 -6.51 -10.22
CA TRP A 78 11.68 -7.85 -10.75
C TRP A 78 10.43 -8.44 -11.39
N GLY A 79 9.27 -8.25 -10.77
CA GLY A 79 7.97 -8.69 -11.27
C GLY A 79 7.71 -8.17 -12.67
N TRP A 80 7.93 -6.87 -12.91
CA TRP A 80 7.77 -6.26 -14.24
C TRP A 80 8.76 -6.81 -15.28
N ILE A 81 10.00 -7.08 -14.89
CA ILE A 81 11.02 -7.66 -15.77
C ILE A 81 10.60 -9.06 -16.22
N ILE A 82 10.15 -9.92 -15.31
CA ILE A 82 9.84 -11.32 -15.62
C ILE A 82 8.49 -11.52 -16.31
N THR A 83 7.51 -10.61 -16.11
CA THR A 83 6.20 -10.70 -16.79
C THR A 83 6.19 -10.03 -18.15
N ASP A 84 6.75 -8.82 -18.23
CA ASP A 84 6.54 -7.93 -19.37
C ASP A 84 7.85 -7.54 -20.06
N GLY A 85 9.01 -7.96 -19.52
CA GLY A 85 10.33 -7.49 -19.98
C GLY A 85 10.59 -6.02 -19.66
N GLU A 86 9.69 -5.36 -18.93
CA GLU A 86 9.80 -3.95 -18.59
C GLU A 86 10.97 -3.72 -17.63
N GLY A 87 11.88 -2.82 -17.99
CA GLY A 87 13.10 -2.54 -17.23
C GLY A 87 14.33 -3.34 -17.66
N LEU A 88 14.20 -4.19 -18.69
CA LEU A 88 15.36 -4.72 -19.41
C LEU A 88 15.95 -3.67 -20.36
N ASP A 89 17.27 -3.62 -20.43
CA ASP A 89 17.97 -2.87 -21.47
C ASP A 89 17.76 -3.60 -22.82
N GLN A 90 17.18 -2.90 -23.79
CA GLN A 90 16.79 -3.47 -25.09
C GLN A 90 17.97 -4.03 -25.90
N LYS A 91 19.20 -3.56 -25.65
CA LYS A 91 20.38 -3.99 -26.40
C LYS A 91 21.04 -5.23 -25.80
N THR A 92 20.94 -5.39 -24.49
CA THR A 92 21.66 -6.43 -23.74
C THR A 92 20.74 -7.51 -23.17
N GLY A 93 19.44 -7.22 -23.03
CA GLY A 93 18.49 -8.11 -22.34
C GLY A 93 18.76 -8.24 -20.83
N ILE A 94 19.54 -7.32 -20.26
CA ILE A 94 19.93 -7.31 -18.85
C ILE A 94 19.06 -6.30 -18.10
N PRO A 95 18.72 -6.53 -16.82
CA PRO A 95 18.08 -5.52 -15.99
C PRO A 95 18.82 -4.18 -15.99
N GLY A 96 18.06 -3.09 -16.11
CA GLY A 96 18.60 -1.73 -16.16
C GLY A 96 19.19 -1.24 -14.84
N ARG A 97 19.80 -0.06 -14.88
CA ARG A 97 20.48 0.57 -13.73
C ARG A 97 19.59 0.71 -12.49
N GLN A 98 18.31 1.01 -12.68
CA GLN A 98 17.37 1.19 -11.58
C GLN A 98 17.14 -0.11 -10.79
N PHE A 99 17.00 -1.24 -11.49
CA PHE A 99 16.90 -2.55 -10.85
C PHE A 99 18.13 -2.85 -10.00
N TRP A 100 19.33 -2.62 -10.54
CA TRP A 100 20.57 -2.88 -9.80
C TRP A 100 20.75 -1.95 -8.60
N ALA A 101 20.28 -0.70 -8.66
CA ALA A 101 20.26 0.18 -7.49
C ALA A 101 19.34 -0.36 -6.37
N LEU A 102 18.20 -0.95 -6.72
CA LEU A 102 17.33 -1.63 -5.75
C LEU A 102 17.98 -2.90 -5.19
N PHE A 103 18.71 -3.65 -6.02
CA PHE A 103 19.47 -4.81 -5.59
C PHE A 103 20.58 -4.41 -4.60
N GLU A 104 21.34 -3.36 -4.89
CA GLU A 104 22.36 -2.81 -4.00
C GLU A 104 21.77 -2.33 -2.67
N SER A 105 20.55 -1.78 -2.69
CA SER A 105 19.84 -1.45 -1.45
C SER A 105 19.62 -2.68 -0.57
N VAL A 106 19.31 -3.85 -1.14
CA VAL A 106 19.22 -5.11 -0.38
C VAL A 106 20.59 -5.49 0.18
N GLU A 107 21.67 -5.42 -0.61
CA GLU A 107 23.04 -5.68 -0.14
C GLU A 107 23.44 -4.79 1.05
N VAL A 108 23.09 -3.50 1.00
CA VAL A 108 23.38 -2.54 2.07
C VAL A 108 22.61 -2.87 3.34
N GLN A 109 21.31 -3.18 3.24
CA GLN A 109 20.52 -3.56 4.41
C GLN A 109 20.97 -4.90 5.00
N MET A 110 21.44 -5.84 4.17
CA MET A 110 21.97 -7.10 4.66
C MET A 110 23.25 -6.90 5.49
N LYS A 111 24.14 -5.99 5.06
CA LYS A 111 25.32 -5.63 5.84
C LYS A 111 24.98 -4.90 7.14
N SER A 112 23.89 -4.12 7.17
CA SER A 112 23.48 -3.39 8.39
C SER A 112 22.79 -4.28 9.42
N MET A 113 22.15 -5.37 9.00
CA MET A 113 21.58 -6.37 9.91
C MET A 113 22.63 -7.01 10.82
N ASP A 114 23.84 -7.23 10.32
CA ASP A 114 24.94 -7.81 11.12
C ASP A 114 25.59 -6.76 12.06
N VAL A 115 25.26 -5.48 11.89
CA VAL A 115 25.87 -4.34 12.60
C VAL A 115 24.86 -3.59 13.46
N SER A 116 23.64 -4.11 13.66
CA SER A 116 22.61 -3.48 14.49
C SER A 116 22.99 -3.54 15.98
N LYS A 117 23.97 -2.72 16.35
CA LYS A 117 24.21 -2.30 17.73
C LYS A 117 23.04 -1.40 18.07
N SER A 118 22.16 -1.82 18.98
CA SER A 118 21.23 -0.91 19.62
C SER A 118 22.06 0.24 20.18
N ARG A 119 21.97 1.41 19.55
CA ARG A 119 22.62 2.60 20.09
C ARG A 119 21.87 2.88 21.39
N SER A 120 22.51 2.61 22.54
CA SER A 120 21.90 2.94 23.82
C SER A 120 21.65 4.45 23.82
N LEU A 121 20.39 4.85 23.96
CA LEU A 121 20.04 6.26 24.03
C LEU A 121 20.67 6.86 25.28
N ARG A 122 21.39 7.96 25.11
CA ARG A 122 22.00 8.69 26.23
C ARG A 122 20.92 9.55 26.91
N PRO A 123 20.83 9.59 28.25
CA PRO A 123 19.83 10.39 28.95
C PRO A 123 19.78 11.84 28.46
N VAL A 124 18.57 12.39 28.31
CA VAL A 124 18.37 13.77 27.81
C VAL A 124 19.16 14.80 28.62
N LYS A 125 19.25 14.60 29.94
CA LYS A 125 20.01 15.46 30.85
C LYS A 125 21.49 15.55 30.48
N GLU A 126 22.11 14.45 30.06
CA GLU A 126 23.52 14.44 29.63
C GLU A 126 23.70 15.19 28.31
N LEU A 127 22.78 15.01 27.36
CA LEU A 127 22.82 15.70 26.08
C LEU A 127 22.61 17.21 26.21
N LEU A 128 21.79 17.65 27.16
CA LEU A 128 21.61 19.08 27.44
C LEU A 128 22.88 19.74 27.97
N GLU A 129 23.67 19.03 28.77
CA GLU A 129 24.98 19.50 29.23
C GLU A 129 26.02 19.52 28.12
N GLU A 130 26.03 18.49 27.26
CA GLU A 130 26.91 18.41 26.08
C GLU A 130 26.65 19.60 25.13
N TYR A 131 25.38 19.87 24.82
CA TYR A 131 24.97 20.90 23.86
C TYR A 131 24.63 22.25 24.50
N LYS A 132 25.10 22.51 25.74
CA LYS A 132 24.77 23.75 26.46
C LYS A 132 25.16 25.03 25.71
N ASN A 133 26.20 24.95 24.88
CA ASN A 133 26.75 26.07 24.12
C ASN A 133 26.13 26.23 22.72
N ASP A 134 25.28 25.30 22.26
CA ASP A 134 24.74 25.29 20.90
C ASP A 134 23.47 26.15 20.72
N GLY A 135 23.13 26.95 21.73
CA GLY A 135 21.97 27.85 21.70
C GLY A 135 20.66 27.11 21.40
N GLY A 136 19.86 27.64 20.48
CA GLY A 136 18.57 27.04 20.09
C GLY A 136 18.69 25.74 19.28
N ARG A 137 19.88 25.42 18.71
CA ARG A 137 20.07 24.22 17.88
C ARG A 137 20.13 22.93 18.69
N LYS A 138 20.49 23.01 19.97
CA LYS A 138 20.58 21.85 20.87
C LYS A 138 19.29 21.05 20.91
N TRP A 139 18.13 21.72 20.87
CA TRP A 139 16.83 21.07 20.91
C TRP A 139 16.61 20.18 19.70
N ALA A 140 17.01 20.63 18.51
CA ALA A 140 16.93 19.84 17.29
C ALA A 140 17.88 18.64 17.32
N TYR A 141 19.09 18.78 17.87
CA TYR A 141 20.03 17.66 17.99
C TYR A 141 19.52 16.58 18.95
N ILE A 142 19.04 16.99 20.12
CA ILE A 142 18.46 16.08 21.12
C ILE A 142 17.22 15.40 20.54
N ALA A 143 16.31 16.16 19.92
CA ALA A 143 15.11 15.59 19.32
C ALA A 143 15.43 14.51 18.26
N ARG A 144 16.45 14.74 17.44
CA ARG A 144 16.88 13.80 16.39
C ARG A 144 17.50 12.52 16.92
N ASP A 145 18.19 12.56 18.07
CA ASP A 145 18.73 11.35 18.70
C ASP A 145 17.60 10.40 19.17
N TYR A 146 16.40 10.94 19.42
CA TYR A 146 15.22 10.20 19.88
C TYR A 146 14.11 10.04 18.83
N GLY A 147 14.31 10.58 17.64
CA GLY A 147 13.33 10.58 16.56
C GLY A 147 13.86 9.92 15.30
N TRP A 148 12.98 9.77 14.32
CA TRP A 148 13.33 9.29 12.98
C TRP A 148 12.67 10.18 11.93
N LEU A 149 13.28 10.19 10.74
CA LEU A 149 12.71 10.86 9.58
C LEU A 149 11.77 9.89 8.86
N ASP A 150 10.49 10.20 8.84
CA ASP A 150 9.50 9.50 8.04
C ASP A 150 9.61 9.97 6.59
N LYS A 151 10.01 9.06 5.70
CA LYS A 151 10.20 9.34 4.26
C LYS A 151 9.06 8.81 3.40
N SER A 152 7.97 8.30 3.99
CA SER A 152 6.89 7.69 3.21
C SER A 152 5.99 8.71 2.49
N GLY A 153 5.99 9.98 2.92
CA GLY A 153 5.25 11.07 2.27
C GLY A 153 6.14 12.11 1.57
N GLU A 154 5.52 12.99 0.79
CA GLU A 154 6.19 14.08 0.03
C GLU A 154 6.96 15.05 0.96
N ASP A 155 6.44 15.31 2.15
CA ASP A 155 6.96 16.37 3.04
C ASP A 155 8.04 15.93 4.05
N HIS A 156 8.53 14.69 3.98
CA HIS A 156 9.59 14.13 4.83
C HIS A 156 9.55 14.63 6.31
N VAL A 157 8.68 14.05 7.12
CA VAL A 157 8.35 14.59 8.44
C VAL A 157 9.13 13.86 9.55
N TRP A 158 9.74 14.61 10.46
CA TRP A 158 10.34 14.01 11.66
C TRP A 158 9.27 13.54 12.64
N ARG A 159 9.44 12.33 13.16
CA ARG A 159 8.57 11.71 14.17
C ARG A 159 9.39 11.26 15.38
N GLY A 160 8.75 11.21 16.54
CA GLY A 160 9.35 10.80 17.80
C GLY A 160 8.73 11.50 19.00
N PRO A 161 9.19 11.21 20.23
CA PRO A 161 8.56 11.68 21.47
C PRO A 161 8.64 13.20 21.62
N PHE A 162 9.63 13.82 20.98
CA PHE A 162 9.86 15.26 21.00
C PHE A 162 9.35 15.99 19.75
N PHE A 163 8.63 15.31 18.86
CA PHE A 163 8.09 15.91 17.64
C PHE A 163 6.55 15.97 17.69
N GLN A 164 5.98 17.13 17.38
CA GLN A 164 4.56 17.28 17.08
C GLN A 164 4.40 17.95 15.71
N ASN A 165 3.72 17.28 14.78
CA ASN A 165 3.54 17.73 13.39
C ASN A 165 4.88 18.13 12.72
N GLY A 166 5.94 17.36 12.95
CA GLY A 166 7.29 17.61 12.41
C GLY A 166 8.10 18.68 13.16
N ASN A 167 7.51 19.41 14.09
CA ASN A 167 8.17 20.46 14.86
C ASN A 167 8.74 19.92 16.18
N VAL A 168 9.93 20.40 16.54
CA VAL A 168 10.58 20.05 17.80
C VAL A 168 9.89 20.76 18.96
N MET A 169 9.44 19.99 19.94
CA MET A 169 8.76 20.50 21.13
C MET A 169 9.75 20.60 22.29
N GLN A 170 10.31 21.79 22.50
CA GLN A 170 11.29 22.06 23.56
C GLN A 170 10.79 21.67 24.95
N PHE A 171 9.52 21.96 25.27
CA PHE A 171 8.96 21.68 26.60
C PHE A 171 8.96 20.18 26.94
N LEU A 172 8.81 19.30 25.93
CA LEU A 172 8.86 17.85 26.12
C LEU A 172 10.29 17.38 26.43
N ILE A 173 11.31 18.01 25.83
CA ILE A 173 12.72 17.72 26.13
C ILE A 173 13.05 18.15 27.56
N GLU A 174 12.59 19.33 27.97
CA GLU A 174 12.79 19.83 29.33
C GLU A 174 12.06 19.00 30.39
N GLN A 175 10.86 18.49 30.05
CA GLN A 175 10.09 17.60 30.91
C GLN A 175 10.83 16.27 31.12
N GLU A 176 11.30 15.63 30.05
CA GLU A 176 12.09 14.39 30.13
C GLU A 176 13.41 14.60 30.89
N ALA A 177 14.05 15.77 30.77
CA ALA A 177 15.27 16.08 31.51
C ALA A 177 15.04 16.22 33.02
N ARG A 178 13.86 16.70 33.42
CA ARG A 178 13.46 16.86 34.83
C ARG A 178 13.01 15.54 35.42
N GLU A 179 12.23 14.78 34.67
CA GLU A 179 11.63 13.50 35.06
C GLU A 179 11.86 12.47 33.95
N PRO A 180 12.99 11.73 34.01
CA PRO A 180 13.30 10.70 33.02
C PRO A 180 12.21 9.63 32.96
N GLY A 181 11.76 9.29 31.75
CA GLY A 181 10.68 8.35 31.48
C GLY A 181 9.28 8.98 31.39
N SER A 182 9.14 10.30 31.57
CA SER A 182 7.85 10.99 31.52
C SER A 182 7.35 11.23 30.09
N VAL A 183 8.25 11.43 29.14
CA VAL A 183 7.95 11.65 27.72
C VAL A 183 8.44 10.48 26.88
N VAL A 184 9.63 9.95 27.19
CA VAL A 184 10.22 8.83 26.46
C VAL A 184 9.81 7.52 27.14
N PRO A 185 9.01 6.66 26.48
CA PRO A 185 8.58 5.39 27.07
C PRO A 185 9.75 4.48 27.44
N ALA A 186 9.55 3.63 28.45
CA ALA A 186 10.55 2.61 28.81
C ALA A 186 10.82 1.67 27.62
N GLY A 187 12.10 1.47 27.28
CA GLY A 187 12.50 0.66 26.13
C GLY A 187 12.29 1.32 24.77
N TRP A 188 12.01 2.62 24.72
CA TRP A 188 11.87 3.37 23.48
C TRP A 188 13.16 3.31 22.65
N HIS A 189 13.02 2.90 21.38
CA HIS A 189 14.05 3.06 20.36
C HIS A 189 13.42 3.64 19.08
N PRO A 190 14.02 4.69 18.48
CA PRO A 190 13.47 5.32 17.28
C PRO A 190 13.39 4.34 16.09
N GLU A 191 14.24 3.31 16.09
CA GLU A 191 14.26 2.29 15.05
C GLU A 191 13.04 1.37 15.11
N ASP A 192 12.58 1.01 16.32
CA ASP A 192 11.46 0.07 16.55
C ASP A 192 10.11 0.66 16.12
N GLU A 193 9.92 1.97 16.29
CA GLU A 193 8.69 2.68 15.89
C GLU A 193 8.65 3.03 14.40
N ASN A 194 9.81 3.34 13.81
CA ASN A 194 9.98 3.36 12.35
C ASN A 194 9.64 1.98 11.76
N GLU A 195 10.02 0.92 12.46
CA GLU A 195 9.68 -0.45 12.13
C GLU A 195 8.18 -0.73 12.13
N LYS A 196 7.44 -0.31 13.18
CA LYS A 196 5.98 -0.42 13.23
C LYS A 196 5.30 0.33 12.08
N THR A 197 5.79 1.53 11.76
CA THR A 197 5.26 2.32 10.63
C THR A 197 5.52 1.63 9.28
N ARG A 198 6.69 0.97 9.14
CA ARG A 198 7.02 0.18 7.94
C ARG A 198 6.24 -1.11 7.83
N LYS A 199 5.73 -1.71 8.92
CA LYS A 199 4.82 -2.86 8.84
C LYS A 199 3.56 -2.55 8.02
N ASN A 200 3.11 -1.29 7.99
CA ASN A 200 1.98 -0.91 7.15
C ASN A 200 2.34 -0.90 5.64
N ILE A 201 3.61 -0.69 5.28
CA ILE A 201 4.11 -0.83 3.88
C ILE A 201 4.15 -2.31 3.46
N ILE A 202 4.25 -3.25 4.40
CA ILE A 202 4.24 -4.70 4.12
C ILE A 202 2.87 -5.15 3.56
N ALA A 203 1.79 -4.42 3.84
CA ALA A 203 0.46 -4.71 3.28
C ALA A 203 0.41 -4.63 1.73
N ASP A 204 1.33 -3.90 1.10
CA ASP A 204 1.42 -3.75 -0.36
C ASP A 204 2.30 -4.82 -1.05
N SER A 205 2.94 -5.71 -0.28
CA SER A 205 3.84 -6.75 -0.82
C SER A 205 3.11 -7.86 -1.60
N GLY A 206 1.78 -7.96 -1.46
CA GLY A 206 0.97 -9.04 -2.03
C GLY A 206 1.00 -9.11 -3.57
N SER A 207 1.04 -7.96 -4.26
CA SER A 207 1.04 -7.91 -5.73
C SER A 207 2.38 -8.35 -6.34
N ALA A 208 3.49 -7.87 -5.77
CA ALA A 208 4.85 -8.27 -6.18
C ALA A 208 5.11 -9.75 -5.87
N LEU A 209 4.69 -10.23 -4.70
CA LEU A 209 4.79 -11.65 -4.32
C LEU A 209 3.98 -12.55 -5.28
N ALA A 210 2.76 -12.13 -5.65
CA ALA A 210 1.91 -12.89 -6.57
C ALA A 210 2.58 -13.07 -7.94
N ARG A 211 3.19 -12.02 -8.50
CA ARG A 211 3.95 -12.10 -9.77
C ARG A 211 5.12 -13.06 -9.69
N ILE A 212 5.93 -12.97 -8.64
CA ILE A 212 7.08 -13.85 -8.43
C ILE A 212 6.63 -15.31 -8.29
N ARG A 213 5.56 -15.57 -7.53
CA ARG A 213 5.00 -16.91 -7.38
C ARG A 213 4.48 -17.47 -8.70
N GLN A 214 3.78 -16.66 -9.49
CA GLN A 214 3.29 -17.08 -10.81
C GLN A 214 4.46 -17.45 -11.74
N HIS A 215 5.52 -16.67 -11.74
CA HIS A 215 6.72 -16.97 -12.52
C HIS A 215 7.41 -18.26 -12.06
N LEU A 216 7.65 -18.43 -10.75
CA LEU A 216 8.23 -19.67 -10.19
C LEU A 216 7.35 -20.91 -10.45
N LYS A 217 6.02 -20.74 -10.49
CA LYS A 217 5.07 -21.78 -10.91
C LYS A 217 5.25 -22.14 -12.38
N SER A 218 5.35 -21.15 -13.28
CA SER A 218 5.57 -21.40 -14.71
C SER A 218 6.87 -22.15 -15.02
N GLN A 219 7.88 -22.00 -14.15
CA GLN A 219 9.16 -22.71 -14.23
C GLN A 219 9.16 -24.09 -13.55
N GLY A 220 8.02 -24.54 -12.99
CA GLY A 220 7.89 -25.82 -12.28
C GLY A 220 8.72 -25.91 -10.99
N LYS A 221 9.15 -24.77 -10.43
CA LYS A 221 10.03 -24.71 -9.24
C LYS A 221 9.25 -24.74 -7.93
N ILE A 222 7.97 -24.38 -7.97
CA ILE A 222 7.03 -24.55 -6.87
C ILE A 222 6.02 -25.60 -7.36
N GLN A 223 6.00 -26.77 -6.73
CA GLN A 223 4.90 -27.72 -6.93
C GLN A 223 3.61 -27.06 -6.46
N GLU A 224 2.50 -27.32 -7.16
CA GLU A 224 1.18 -27.14 -6.57
C GLU A 224 1.16 -27.95 -5.26
N THR A 225 1.46 -27.32 -4.12
CA THR A 225 0.41 -27.42 -3.11
C THR A 225 -0.75 -26.72 -3.78
N PRO A 226 -1.89 -27.39 -4.02
CA PRO A 226 -3.11 -26.66 -4.06
C PRO A 226 -3.01 -25.72 -2.85
N GLU A 227 -2.95 -24.41 -3.07
CA GLU A 227 -3.65 -23.54 -2.15
C GLU A 227 -5.08 -24.04 -2.32
N ASP A 228 -5.43 -25.12 -1.61
CA ASP A 228 -6.80 -25.51 -1.47
C ASP A 228 -7.31 -24.28 -0.73
N PRO A 229 -8.07 -23.38 -1.41
CA PRO A 229 -8.68 -22.29 -0.67
C PRO A 229 -9.39 -23.01 0.48
N ALA A 230 -9.23 -22.58 1.72
CA ALA A 230 -9.72 -23.31 2.89
C ALA A 230 -11.01 -24.10 2.59
N THR A 231 -11.05 -25.39 2.95
CA THR A 231 -12.21 -26.26 2.65
C THR A 231 -13.51 -25.58 3.09
N ILE A 232 -14.66 -25.92 2.49
CA ILE A 232 -15.97 -25.36 2.92
C ILE A 232 -16.10 -25.42 4.45
N GLU A 233 -15.59 -26.50 5.06
CA GLU A 233 -15.54 -26.72 6.50
C GLU A 233 -14.68 -25.69 7.26
N GLU A 234 -13.46 -25.40 6.78
CA GLU A 234 -12.57 -24.41 7.38
C GLU A 234 -13.11 -22.99 7.24
N LEU A 235 -13.67 -22.65 6.08
CA LEU A 235 -14.28 -21.34 5.86
C LEU A 235 -15.52 -21.14 6.75
N LEU A 236 -16.32 -22.20 6.97
CA LEU A 236 -17.43 -22.18 7.92
C LEU A 236 -16.93 -22.00 9.36
N ARG A 237 -15.85 -22.68 9.77
CA ARG A 237 -15.25 -22.49 11.11
C ARG A 237 -14.68 -21.09 11.31
N GLN A 238 -14.19 -20.46 10.25
CA GLN A 238 -13.71 -19.07 10.26
C GLN A 238 -14.84 -18.04 10.27
N GLY A 239 -16.11 -18.47 10.25
CA GLY A 239 -17.28 -17.57 10.30
C GLY A 239 -17.52 -16.81 8.99
N GLN A 240 -17.06 -17.32 7.85
CA GLN A 240 -17.33 -16.71 6.55
C GLN A 240 -18.77 -16.94 6.10
N PHE A 241 -19.34 -16.00 5.35
CA PHE A 241 -20.73 -16.11 4.88
C PHE A 241 -20.89 -17.21 3.82
N VAL A 242 -22.03 -17.91 3.87
CA VAL A 242 -22.42 -18.94 2.90
C VAL A 242 -22.28 -18.46 1.45
N SER A 243 -22.74 -17.25 1.14
CA SER A 243 -22.67 -16.67 -0.21
C SER A 243 -21.23 -16.40 -0.70
N VAL A 244 -20.31 -16.17 0.23
CA VAL A 244 -18.89 -15.93 -0.08
C VAL A 244 -18.20 -17.26 -0.34
N ILE A 245 -18.46 -18.25 0.51
CA ILE A 245 -17.94 -19.62 0.38
C ILE A 245 -18.40 -20.23 -0.95
N ALA A 246 -19.70 -20.15 -1.25
CA ALA A 246 -20.30 -20.66 -2.49
C ALA A 246 -19.62 -20.08 -3.74
N ARG A 247 -19.33 -18.77 -3.72
CA ARG A 247 -18.66 -18.07 -4.83
C ARG A 247 -17.20 -18.47 -4.98
N VAL A 248 -16.45 -18.52 -3.89
CA VAL A 248 -15.02 -18.87 -3.89
C VAL A 248 -14.81 -20.33 -4.27
N LYS A 249 -15.69 -21.22 -3.81
CA LYS A 249 -15.64 -22.66 -4.07
C LYS A 249 -16.41 -23.11 -5.31
N LYS A 250 -17.11 -22.20 -5.99
CA LYS A 250 -17.94 -22.48 -7.17
C LYS A 250 -18.95 -23.62 -6.93
N VAL A 251 -19.54 -23.64 -5.74
CA VAL A 251 -20.58 -24.59 -5.30
C VAL A 251 -21.89 -23.85 -5.05
N SER A 252 -22.99 -24.59 -4.93
CA SER A 252 -24.29 -23.99 -4.57
C SER A 252 -24.32 -23.57 -3.09
N GLU A 253 -25.13 -22.56 -2.75
CA GLU A 253 -25.32 -22.18 -1.35
C GLU A 253 -25.95 -23.32 -0.52
N ASP A 254 -26.78 -24.15 -1.15
CA ASP A 254 -27.42 -25.31 -0.51
C ASP A 254 -26.41 -26.37 -0.13
N GLU A 255 -25.39 -26.57 -0.96
CA GLU A 255 -24.27 -27.47 -0.68
C GLU A 255 -23.44 -26.97 0.53
N VAL A 256 -23.21 -25.65 0.62
CA VAL A 256 -22.52 -25.05 1.77
C VAL A 256 -23.37 -25.17 3.05
N ARG A 257 -24.70 -24.98 2.97
CA ARG A 257 -25.62 -25.19 4.12
C ARG A 257 -25.64 -26.64 4.57
N ALA A 258 -25.69 -27.59 3.64
CA ALA A 258 -25.65 -29.02 3.96
C ALA A 258 -24.35 -29.41 4.70
N VAL A 259 -23.21 -28.80 4.32
CA VAL A 259 -21.94 -29.00 5.04
C VAL A 259 -21.97 -28.34 6.43
N ALA A 260 -22.56 -27.16 6.57
CA ALA A 260 -22.72 -26.49 7.86
C ALA A 260 -23.59 -27.29 8.84
N ASP A 261 -24.72 -27.83 8.35
CA ASP A 261 -25.62 -28.68 9.13
C ASP A 261 -24.95 -29.97 9.57
N ARG A 262 -24.18 -30.61 8.67
CA ARG A 262 -23.39 -31.81 8.98
C ARG A 262 -22.37 -31.54 10.10
N LEU A 263 -21.76 -30.37 10.10
CA LEU A 263 -20.74 -29.97 11.07
C LEU A 263 -21.31 -29.29 12.33
N LYS A 264 -22.63 -29.06 12.39
CA LYS A 264 -23.30 -28.30 13.46
C LYS A 264 -22.71 -26.90 13.66
N ILE A 265 -22.31 -26.24 12.56
CA ILE A 265 -21.81 -24.87 12.57
C ILE A 265 -22.95 -23.94 12.14
N THR A 266 -23.20 -22.88 12.90
CA THR A 266 -24.20 -21.87 12.52
C THR A 266 -23.77 -21.16 11.23
N ALA A 267 -24.45 -21.48 10.13
CA ALA A 267 -24.22 -20.84 8.85
C ALA A 267 -24.67 -19.37 8.92
N LEU A 268 -23.74 -18.44 8.79
CA LEU A 268 -24.05 -17.01 8.81
C LEU A 268 -24.56 -16.57 7.43
N SER A 269 -25.77 -16.00 7.39
CA SER A 269 -26.24 -15.23 6.24
C SER A 269 -26.05 -13.73 6.48
N LYS A 270 -25.97 -12.95 5.40
CA LYS A 270 -25.97 -11.48 5.51
C LYS A 270 -27.25 -10.96 6.18
N GLN A 271 -28.38 -11.63 5.96
CA GLN A 271 -29.67 -11.25 6.54
C GLN A 271 -29.68 -11.43 8.06
N ASP A 272 -29.00 -12.44 8.58
CA ASP A 272 -28.91 -12.69 10.03
C ASP A 272 -28.14 -11.58 10.77
N LEU A 273 -27.13 -10.98 10.13
CA LEU A 273 -26.43 -9.83 10.70
C LEU A 273 -27.29 -8.57 10.72
N TYR A 274 -28.10 -8.33 9.70
CA TYR A 274 -29.04 -7.20 9.69
C TYR A 274 -30.13 -7.37 10.74
N GLN A 275 -30.64 -8.58 10.95
CA GLN A 275 -31.62 -8.85 11.99
C GLN A 275 -31.01 -8.75 13.39
N LYS A 276 -29.80 -9.28 13.60
CA LYS A 276 -29.12 -9.19 14.90
C LYS A 276 -28.76 -7.74 15.26
N ALA A 277 -28.32 -6.93 14.29
CA ALA A 277 -28.06 -5.51 14.49
C ALA A 277 -29.34 -4.70 14.80
N GLN A 278 -30.49 -5.08 14.22
CA GLN A 278 -31.78 -4.45 14.57
C GLN A 278 -32.25 -4.81 15.98
N VAL A 279 -32.02 -6.05 16.43
CA VAL A 279 -32.42 -6.50 17.77
C VAL A 279 -31.50 -5.91 18.86
N GLU A 280 -30.18 -5.85 18.61
CA GLU A 280 -29.23 -5.23 19.55
C GLU A 280 -29.40 -3.70 19.60
N GLY A 281 -29.66 -3.04 18.46
CA GLY A 281 -29.97 -1.60 18.43
C GLY A 281 -31.30 -1.25 19.14
N ALA A 282 -32.30 -2.14 19.09
CA ALA A 282 -33.56 -1.93 19.81
C ALA A 282 -33.44 -2.15 21.34
N ALA A 283 -32.53 -3.02 21.78
CA ALA A 283 -32.27 -3.27 23.20
C ALA A 283 -31.52 -2.10 23.85
N ASP A 284 -30.51 -1.53 23.17
CA ASP A 284 -29.79 -0.35 23.66
C ASP A 284 -30.67 0.90 23.71
N ASP A 285 -31.60 1.08 22.75
CA ASP A 285 -32.56 2.20 22.76
C ASP A 285 -33.56 2.11 23.92
N GLN A 286 -33.86 0.89 24.38
CA GLN A 286 -34.77 0.66 25.52
C GLN A 286 -34.07 0.97 26.86
N VAL A 287 -32.80 0.58 27.02
CA VAL A 287 -31.98 0.93 28.19
C VAL A 287 -31.68 2.44 28.24
N TYR A 288 -31.47 3.06 27.08
CA TYR A 288 -31.26 4.51 26.97
C TYR A 288 -32.55 5.30 27.27
N ARG A 289 -33.71 4.83 26.82
CA ARG A 289 -35.02 5.41 27.20
C ARG A 289 -35.31 5.28 28.69
N GLU A 290 -35.09 4.10 29.29
CA GLU A 290 -35.34 3.90 30.72
C GLU A 290 -34.39 4.73 31.60
N SER A 291 -33.17 5.01 31.13
CA SER A 291 -32.22 5.90 31.82
C SER A 291 -32.53 7.40 31.66
N MET A 292 -33.32 7.80 30.66
CA MET A 292 -33.70 9.20 30.40
C MET A 292 -35.02 9.63 31.08
N VAL A 293 -35.81 8.71 31.62
CA VAL A 293 -37.14 9.01 32.21
C VAL A 293 -37.08 9.21 33.75
N GLY A 294 -35.88 9.23 34.34
CA GLY A 294 -35.68 9.29 35.80
C GLY A 294 -35.38 10.67 36.40
N ALA A 295 -35.49 11.78 35.67
CA ALA A 295 -35.20 13.12 36.19
C ALA A 295 -36.38 14.09 36.00
N ASP A 296 -37.08 14.30 37.10
CA ASP A 296 -37.89 15.46 37.51
C ASP A 296 -38.88 16.12 36.54
N ASP A 297 -40.15 15.87 36.84
CA ASP A 297 -41.18 16.85 37.25
C ASP A 297 -41.07 18.32 36.81
N THR A 298 -42.25 18.81 36.39
CA THR A 298 -42.73 20.21 36.28
C THR A 298 -42.48 21.01 35.00
N SER A 299 -43.54 21.77 34.67
CA SER A 299 -43.60 22.96 33.81
C SER A 299 -43.95 22.72 32.34
N GLY A 300 -45.15 23.19 31.99
CA GLY A 300 -45.69 23.17 30.64
C GLY A 300 -44.96 24.09 29.66
N GLY A 301 -45.24 23.87 28.39
CA GLY A 301 -44.70 24.65 27.30
C GLY A 301 -45.07 24.03 25.97
N SER A 302 -46.24 24.40 25.46
CA SER A 302 -46.67 24.15 24.09
C SER A 302 -45.60 24.59 23.09
N GLY A 303 -45.22 23.69 22.19
CA GLY A 303 -44.27 23.97 21.11
C GLY A 303 -44.57 23.07 19.91
N GLU A 304 -45.19 23.67 18.90
CA GLU A 304 -45.64 23.10 17.64
C GLU A 304 -44.55 22.33 16.85
N LEU A 305 -44.95 21.15 16.37
CA LEU A 305 -44.23 20.33 15.40
C LEU A 305 -44.25 20.98 14.01
N MET A 306 -43.08 21.42 13.52
CA MET A 306 -42.86 21.60 12.09
C MET A 306 -42.11 20.40 11.51
N LYS A 307 -42.86 19.68 10.69
CA LYS A 307 -42.50 18.49 9.92
C LYS A 307 -41.69 18.94 8.70
N ALA A 308 -40.38 18.70 8.69
CA ALA A 308 -39.55 18.93 7.51
C ALA A 308 -39.57 17.67 6.62
N GLU A 309 -40.27 17.78 5.50
CA GLU A 309 -40.32 16.83 4.40
C GLU A 309 -38.97 16.79 3.69
N VAL A 310 -38.36 15.61 3.60
CA VAL A 310 -37.13 15.37 2.81
C VAL A 310 -37.56 14.89 1.42
N PRO A 311 -37.23 15.60 0.33
CA PRO A 311 -37.53 15.12 -1.01
C PRO A 311 -36.54 14.04 -1.43
N SER A 312 -37.08 12.90 -1.87
CA SER A 312 -36.33 11.84 -2.55
C SER A 312 -35.99 12.27 -3.98
N PRO A 313 -34.76 12.09 -4.48
CA PRO A 313 -34.47 12.28 -5.89
C PRO A 313 -34.86 11.03 -6.69
N GLU A 314 -35.61 11.30 -7.76
CA GLU A 314 -36.16 10.36 -8.72
C GLU A 314 -35.08 9.65 -9.56
N VAL A 315 -35.39 8.40 -9.90
CA VAL A 315 -34.66 7.55 -10.83
C VAL A 315 -35.02 7.99 -12.26
N SER A 316 -34.07 8.57 -12.99
CA SER A 316 -34.23 8.86 -14.41
C SER A 316 -33.55 7.79 -15.26
N SER A 317 -34.38 7.09 -16.03
CA SER A 317 -34.01 6.06 -17.00
C SER A 317 -34.13 6.66 -18.40
N SER A 318 -33.16 6.37 -19.29
CA SER A 318 -33.30 6.10 -20.74
C SER A 318 -32.20 6.73 -21.62
N PRO A 319 -31.94 6.15 -22.82
CA PRO A 319 -30.59 5.95 -23.35
C PRO A 319 -30.20 6.98 -24.41
N ALA A 320 -28.90 7.25 -24.55
CA ALA A 320 -28.36 8.02 -25.66
C ALA A 320 -27.55 7.11 -26.60
N VAL A 321 -27.88 7.25 -27.86
CA VAL A 321 -27.51 6.47 -29.05
C VAL A 321 -26.03 6.65 -29.39
N ASN A 322 -25.38 5.52 -29.69
CA ASN A 322 -24.05 5.45 -30.29
C ASN A 322 -24.02 6.18 -31.65
N SER A 323 -23.03 7.03 -31.85
CA SER A 323 -22.60 7.45 -33.19
C SER A 323 -21.10 7.26 -33.27
N GLU A 324 -20.70 6.18 -33.93
CA GLU A 324 -19.32 5.93 -34.38
C GLU A 324 -18.95 6.97 -35.44
N PRO A 325 -17.77 7.61 -35.35
CA PRO A 325 -17.16 8.21 -36.51
C PRO A 325 -16.33 7.16 -37.26
N GLU A 326 -16.65 6.96 -38.53
CA GLU A 326 -15.83 6.21 -39.49
C GLU A 326 -14.43 6.81 -39.57
N ILE A 327 -13.42 5.97 -39.33
CA ILE A 327 -12.00 6.28 -39.49
C ILE A 327 -11.61 5.84 -40.90
N SER A 328 -11.19 6.80 -41.72
CA SER A 328 -10.56 6.56 -43.01
C SER A 328 -9.14 6.00 -42.79
N ASP A 329 -8.90 4.81 -43.32
CA ASP A 329 -7.56 4.22 -43.45
C ASP A 329 -6.78 4.95 -44.54
N ASP A 330 -5.89 5.86 -44.15
CA ASP A 330 -4.71 6.21 -44.96
C ASP A 330 -3.63 6.88 -44.10
N ASP A 331 -2.39 6.46 -44.38
CA ASP A 331 -1.10 7.05 -43.99
C ASP A 331 -0.39 6.53 -42.72
N ALA A 332 0.40 5.48 -42.94
CA ALA A 332 1.41 4.98 -42.02
C ALA A 332 2.66 5.88 -42.07
N GLY A 333 2.85 6.75 -41.07
CA GLY A 333 4.12 7.49 -41.00
C GLY A 333 4.33 8.62 -39.99
N SER A 334 3.42 8.90 -39.05
CA SER A 334 3.67 9.93 -38.02
C SER A 334 3.72 9.32 -36.63
N SER A 335 4.91 9.30 -36.03
CA SER A 335 5.06 9.06 -34.59
C SER A 335 4.66 10.33 -33.84
N ASP A 336 3.35 10.63 -33.83
CA ASP A 336 2.85 11.78 -33.10
C ASP A 336 3.20 11.58 -31.62
N SER A 337 3.97 12.52 -31.06
CA SER A 337 4.32 12.51 -29.65
C SER A 337 3.03 12.52 -28.81
N PRO A 338 2.99 11.87 -27.64
CA PRO A 338 1.85 11.94 -26.72
C PRO A 338 1.41 13.38 -26.41
N ASP A 339 2.37 14.32 -26.43
CA ASP A 339 2.11 15.74 -26.23
C ASP A 339 1.38 16.38 -27.42
N ASP A 340 1.68 15.97 -28.66
CA ASP A 340 1.07 16.52 -29.89
C ASP A 340 -0.37 16.05 -30.04
N LEU A 341 -0.64 14.77 -29.74
CA LEU A 341 -2.00 14.24 -29.71
C LEU A 341 -2.84 14.87 -28.60
N LEU A 342 -2.26 15.10 -27.42
CA LEU A 342 -2.97 15.77 -26.34
C LEU A 342 -3.26 17.24 -26.67
N ALA A 343 -2.35 17.93 -27.37
CA ALA A 343 -2.57 19.28 -27.87
C ALA A 343 -3.70 19.32 -28.91
N LYS A 344 -3.70 18.40 -29.90
CA LYS A 344 -4.78 18.27 -30.90
C LYS A 344 -6.14 18.01 -30.25
N LEU A 345 -6.20 17.12 -29.24
CA LEU A 345 -7.43 16.83 -28.49
C LEU A 345 -7.93 18.06 -27.72
N PHE A 346 -7.02 18.82 -27.11
CA PHE A 346 -7.34 20.04 -26.37
C PHE A 346 -7.78 21.19 -27.29
N GLU A 347 -7.18 21.31 -28.47
CA GLU A 347 -7.61 22.28 -29.50
C GLU A 347 -9.01 21.96 -30.02
N ALA A 348 -9.31 20.69 -30.26
CA ALA A 348 -10.63 20.23 -30.71
C ALA A 348 -11.71 20.37 -29.61
N ASN A 349 -11.35 20.18 -28.34
CA ASN A 349 -12.25 20.35 -27.20
C ASN A 349 -11.51 20.90 -25.96
N PRO A 350 -11.54 22.22 -25.74
CA PRO A 350 -10.86 22.86 -24.61
C PRO A 350 -11.32 22.40 -23.22
N ASP A 351 -12.56 21.89 -23.14
CA ASP A 351 -13.19 21.42 -21.91
C ASP A 351 -13.01 19.91 -21.69
N ILE A 352 -12.16 19.25 -22.48
CA ILE A 352 -11.90 17.82 -22.35
C ILE A 352 -11.39 17.47 -20.93
N ASP A 353 -12.08 16.55 -20.27
CA ASP A 353 -11.68 16.06 -18.95
C ASP A 353 -10.53 15.06 -19.06
N THR A 354 -9.78 14.90 -17.96
CA THR A 354 -8.64 13.98 -17.90
C THR A 354 -9.01 12.53 -18.28
N PRO A 355 -10.16 11.97 -17.83
CA PRO A 355 -10.57 10.62 -18.21
C PRO A 355 -10.81 10.44 -19.72
N ARG A 356 -11.49 11.38 -20.39
CA ARG A 356 -11.74 11.32 -21.84
C ARG A 356 -10.45 11.48 -22.64
N ALA A 357 -9.57 12.40 -22.22
CA ALA A 357 -8.25 12.56 -22.84
C ALA A 357 -7.40 11.29 -22.71
N MET A 358 -7.42 10.64 -21.54
CA MET A 358 -6.74 9.34 -21.34
C MET A 358 -7.32 8.24 -22.22
N GLN A 359 -8.66 8.17 -22.37
CA GLN A 359 -9.30 7.18 -23.21
C GLN A 359 -8.89 7.36 -24.68
N ALA A 360 -8.87 8.60 -25.17
CA ALA A 360 -8.43 8.91 -26.53
C ALA A 360 -6.95 8.53 -26.79
N LEU A 361 -6.05 8.84 -25.85
CA LEU A 361 -4.64 8.46 -25.95
C LEU A 361 -4.46 6.93 -25.90
N LYS A 362 -5.27 6.22 -25.09
CA LYS A 362 -5.25 4.77 -25.01
C LYS A 362 -5.73 4.12 -26.32
N THR A 363 -6.75 4.66 -26.97
CA THR A 363 -7.18 4.22 -28.31
C THR A 363 -6.09 4.41 -29.35
N ALA A 364 -5.27 5.47 -29.20
CA ALA A 364 -4.10 5.72 -30.04
C ALA A 364 -2.86 4.87 -29.68
N GLY A 365 -2.98 3.89 -28.77
CA GLY A 365 -1.87 3.01 -28.36
C GLY A 365 -0.86 3.66 -27.42
N ILE A 366 -1.17 4.82 -26.84
CA ILE A 366 -0.28 5.56 -25.95
C ILE A 366 -0.68 5.31 -24.49
N THR A 367 0.26 4.75 -23.73
CA THR A 367 0.10 4.54 -22.27
C THR A 367 0.73 5.70 -21.50
N ILE A 368 -0.10 6.54 -20.89
CA ILE A 368 0.31 7.66 -20.03
C ILE A 368 -0.52 7.69 -18.74
N THR A 369 0.08 8.14 -17.63
CA THR A 369 -0.62 8.23 -16.33
C THR A 369 -1.60 9.40 -16.30
N GLY A 370 -2.73 9.24 -15.60
CA GLY A 370 -3.73 10.30 -15.47
C GLY A 370 -3.22 11.58 -14.81
N GLN A 371 -2.24 11.47 -13.90
CA GLN A 371 -1.58 12.63 -13.31
C GLN A 371 -0.74 13.42 -14.31
N ALA A 372 -0.10 12.76 -15.28
CA ALA A 372 0.66 13.44 -16.33
C ALA A 372 -0.29 14.17 -17.31
N VAL A 373 -1.36 13.50 -17.74
CA VAL A 373 -2.40 14.10 -18.60
C VAL A 373 -3.07 15.29 -17.91
N GLY A 374 -3.46 15.14 -16.64
CA GLY A 374 -4.11 16.20 -15.86
C GLY A 374 -3.21 17.43 -15.68
N ARG A 375 -1.92 17.24 -15.38
CA ARG A 375 -0.95 18.34 -15.29
C ARG A 375 -0.77 19.06 -16.62
N LYS A 376 -0.71 18.32 -17.73
CA LYS A 376 -0.53 18.91 -19.07
C LYS A 376 -1.76 19.69 -19.53
N LEU A 377 -2.98 19.15 -19.32
CA LEU A 377 -4.23 19.85 -19.60
C LEU A 377 -4.36 21.13 -18.75
N ALA A 378 -3.97 21.07 -17.47
CA ALA A 378 -3.96 22.27 -16.61
C ALA A 378 -2.98 23.33 -17.12
N ALA A 379 -1.78 22.92 -17.57
CA ALA A 379 -0.81 23.83 -18.17
C ALA A 379 -1.33 24.45 -19.48
N MET A 380 -1.96 23.67 -20.36
CA MET A 380 -2.56 24.14 -21.62
C MET A 380 -3.69 25.15 -21.39
N ARG A 381 -4.52 24.94 -20.35
CA ARG A 381 -5.55 25.89 -19.92
C ARG A 381 -4.94 27.20 -19.40
N ALA A 382 -3.87 27.09 -18.59
CA ALA A 382 -3.19 28.25 -18.04
C ALA A 382 -2.45 29.08 -19.12
N SER A 383 -2.00 28.45 -20.20
CA SER A 383 -1.27 29.12 -21.29
C SER A 383 -2.16 29.79 -22.33
N LYS A 384 -3.49 29.58 -22.31
CA LYS A 384 -4.38 30.21 -23.29
C LYS A 384 -4.63 31.67 -22.88
N PRO A 385 -4.14 32.68 -23.64
CA PRO A 385 -4.46 34.07 -23.33
C PRO A 385 -5.97 34.24 -23.46
N ALA A 386 -6.59 34.86 -22.45
CA ALA A 386 -7.99 35.24 -22.49
C ALA A 386 -8.21 36.10 -23.74
N THR A 387 -8.82 35.53 -24.78
CA THR A 387 -9.33 36.31 -25.90
C THR A 387 -10.44 37.18 -25.32
N ILE A 388 -10.07 38.44 -25.07
CA ILE A 388 -10.96 39.52 -24.66
C ILE A 388 -12.09 39.57 -25.69
N GLN A 389 -13.29 39.17 -25.28
CA GLN A 389 -14.52 39.61 -25.95
C GLN A 389 -14.63 41.12 -25.70
N ALA A 390 -14.06 41.90 -26.61
CA ALA A 390 -14.35 43.33 -26.68
C ALA A 390 -15.65 43.48 -27.47
N SER A 391 -16.68 43.92 -26.76
CA SER A 391 -17.98 44.34 -27.24
C SER A 391 -17.89 45.22 -28.48
N ALA A 392 -18.74 44.95 -29.47
CA ALA A 392 -19.17 45.94 -30.46
C ALA A 392 -20.66 46.17 -30.26
N GLU A 393 -20.98 46.99 -29.25
CA GLU A 393 -22.24 47.74 -29.18
C GLU A 393 -21.89 49.22 -29.15
N SER A 394 -22.68 50.01 -29.89
CA SER A 394 -22.63 51.47 -30.14
C SER A 394 -21.56 51.91 -31.17
N SER A 395 -21.82 52.75 -32.17
CA SER A 395 -22.88 53.76 -32.34
C SER A 395 -22.92 54.28 -33.81
N GLU A 396 -24.15 54.61 -34.24
CA GLU A 396 -24.53 55.74 -35.12
C GLU A 396 -23.98 55.88 -36.55
N SER A 397 -24.86 55.70 -37.54
CA SER A 397 -25.40 56.77 -38.41
C SER A 397 -26.45 56.21 -39.37
#